data_AF-A0A533X3A2-F1
#
_entry.id   AF-A0A533X3A2-F1
#
_cell.length_a   1.000
_cell.length_b   1.000
_cell.length_c   1.000
_cell.angle_alpha   90.00
_cell.angle_beta   90.00
_cell.angle_gamma   90.00
#
_symmetry.space_group_name_H-M   'P 1'
#
loop_
_entity.id
_entity.type
_entity.pdbx_description
1 polymer ?
#
loop_
_entity_poly.entity_id
_entity_poly.type
_entity_poly.pdbx_seq_one_letter_code
_entity_poly.pdbx_strand_id
1 'polypeptide(L)'
;MADGNHIIINTALGRLKHKNISRDPRVAVSVIDQTNPYDMVTVRGRVVEQMTNGAEEHIDKMAKKYLGVDKYPGCMPGEKRVILKIKPDKVFPQKPPR
;
A
#
# COMPACT_ATOMS: atom_id res chain seq x y z
N MET A 1 -5.01 4.43 1.59
CA MET A 1 -6.48 4.46 1.79
C MET A 1 -7.12 4.02 0.49
N ALA A 2 -8.22 3.26 0.50
CA ALA A 2 -8.84 2.80 -0.74
C ALA A 2 -9.42 3.99 -1.52
N ASP A 3 -9.14 4.07 -2.82
CA ASP A 3 -9.76 5.01 -3.76
C ASP A 3 -10.70 4.20 -4.66
N GLY A 4 -11.99 4.24 -4.37
CA GLY A 4 -12.97 3.32 -4.93
C GLY A 4 -12.61 1.85 -4.68
N ASN A 5 -12.80 1.00 -5.69
CA ASN A 5 -12.49 -0.44 -5.66
C ASN A 5 -10.98 -0.78 -5.69
N HIS A 6 -10.09 0.15 -5.35
CA HIS A 6 -8.64 -0.04 -5.44
C HIS A 6 -7.93 0.12 -4.09
N ILE A 7 -6.90 -0.69 -3.87
CA ILE A 7 -5.99 -0.55 -2.73
C ILE A 7 -4.84 0.37 -3.16
N ILE A 8 -4.53 1.36 -2.33
CA ILE A 8 -3.47 2.34 -2.60
C ILE A 8 -2.29 2.10 -1.67
N ILE A 9 -1.10 1.91 -2.26
CA ILE A 9 0.17 1.76 -1.54
C ILE A 9 1.13 2.87 -1.99
N ASN A 10 1.86 3.44 -1.04
CA ASN A 10 2.91 4.42 -1.33
C ASN A 10 4.29 3.79 -1.17
N THR A 11 5.18 4.04 -2.12
CA THR A 11 6.60 3.66 -2.06
C THR A 11 7.46 4.73 -2.73
N ALA A 12 8.71 4.42 -3.03
CA ALA A 12 9.61 5.32 -3.75
C ALA A 12 10.18 4.65 -5.00
N LEU A 13 10.43 5.47 -6.03
CA LEU A 13 11.08 5.05 -7.26
C LEU A 13 12.46 4.46 -6.95
N GLY A 14 12.83 3.42 -7.71
CA GLY A 14 14.13 2.76 -7.57
C GLY A 14 14.27 1.79 -6.40
N ARG A 15 13.39 1.82 -5.38
CA ARG A 15 13.37 0.81 -4.32
C ARG A 15 13.06 -0.58 -4.89
N LEU A 16 13.51 -1.62 -4.19
CA LEU A 16 13.30 -3.01 -4.61
C LEU A 16 11.81 -3.34 -4.81
N LYS A 17 10.92 -2.83 -3.95
CA LYS A 17 9.46 -2.96 -4.13
C LYS A 17 8.98 -2.43 -5.47
N HIS A 18 9.37 -1.20 -5.83
CA HIS A 18 9.01 -0.60 -7.11
C HIS A 18 9.58 -1.41 -8.29
N LYS A 19 10.87 -1.77 -8.24
CA LYS A 19 11.50 -2.57 -9.31
C LYS A 19 10.82 -3.92 -9.52
N ASN A 20 10.47 -4.62 -8.43
CA ASN A 20 9.80 -5.91 -8.49
C ASN A 20 8.39 -5.79 -9.10
N ILE A 21 7.64 -4.76 -8.70
CA ILE A 21 6.27 -4.52 -9.16
C ILE A 21 6.25 -4.09 -10.63
N SER A 22 7.23 -3.29 -11.06
CA SER A 22 7.38 -2.92 -12.47
C SER A 22 7.78 -4.11 -13.35
N ARG A 23 8.42 -5.15 -12.79
CA ARG A 23 8.71 -6.40 -13.49
C ARG A 23 7.50 -7.35 -13.53
N ASP A 24 6.81 -7.48 -12.41
CA ASP A 24 5.63 -8.33 -12.27
C ASP A 24 4.59 -7.62 -11.40
N PRO A 25 3.45 -7.18 -11.97
CA PRO A 25 2.46 -6.38 -11.27
C PRO A 25 1.59 -7.20 -10.32
N ARG A 26 1.72 -8.53 -10.29
CA ARG A 26 0.92 -9.40 -9.41
C ARG A 26 1.35 -9.21 -7.96
N VAL A 27 0.40 -8.89 -7.10
CA VAL A 27 0.63 -8.60 -5.68
C VAL A 27 -0.37 -9.30 -4.78
N ALA A 28 0.04 -9.53 -3.54
CA ALA A 28 -0.83 -9.93 -2.46
C ALA A 28 -0.69 -8.94 -1.30
N VAL A 29 -1.82 -8.55 -0.71
CA VAL A 29 -1.90 -7.69 0.46
C VAL A 29 -2.57 -8.48 1.57
N SER A 30 -1.91 -8.63 2.72
CA SER A 30 -2.50 -9.21 3.92
C SER A 30 -2.77 -8.11 4.94
N VAL A 31 -3.96 -8.12 5.51
CA VAL A 31 -4.35 -7.27 6.64
C VAL A 31 -4.79 -8.20 7.76
N ILE A 32 -4.20 -8.03 8.93
CA ILE A 32 -4.46 -8.84 10.12
C ILE A 32 -4.99 -7.89 11.19
N ASP A 33 -6.01 -8.33 11.93
CA ASP A 33 -6.50 -7.59 13.09
C ASP A 33 -5.42 -7.55 14.19
N GLN A 34 -5.24 -6.39 14.80
CA GLN A 34 -4.19 -6.19 15.81
C GLN A 34 -4.50 -6.91 17.13
N THR A 35 -5.76 -7.16 17.41
CA THR A 35 -6.26 -7.79 18.65
C THR A 35 -6.48 -9.29 18.50
N ASN A 36 -6.79 -9.76 17.28
CA ASN A 36 -6.99 -11.18 16.98
C ASN A 36 -6.27 -11.60 15.68
N PRO A 37 -5.08 -12.23 15.77
CA PRO A 37 -4.32 -12.67 14.60
C PRO A 37 -5.02 -13.69 13.69
N TYR A 38 -6.08 -14.34 14.17
CA TYR A 38 -6.88 -15.28 13.37
C TYR A 38 -7.96 -14.59 12.53
N ASP A 39 -8.21 -13.30 12.77
CA ASP A 39 -9.04 -12.46 11.91
C ASP A 39 -8.13 -11.75 10.91
N MET A 40 -8.09 -12.27 9.68
CA MET A 40 -7.27 -11.70 8.62
C MET A 40 -7.98 -11.72 7.27
N VAL A 41 -7.58 -10.78 6.42
CA VAL A 41 -8.01 -10.72 5.02
C VAL A 41 -6.78 -10.66 4.14
N THR A 42 -6.65 -11.64 3.25
CA THR A 42 -5.67 -11.60 2.16
C THR A 42 -6.35 -11.22 0.87
N VAL A 43 -5.81 -10.22 0.17
CA VAL A 43 -6.26 -9.80 -1.16
C VAL A 43 -5.18 -10.13 -2.16
N ARG A 44 -5.51 -10.88 -3.21
CA ARG A 44 -4.67 -11.03 -4.41
C ARG A 44 -5.16 -10.09 -5.48
N GLY A 45 -4.25 -9.43 -6.18
CA GLY A 45 -4.59 -8.47 -7.21
C GLY A 45 -3.40 -8.12 -8.07
N ARG A 46 -3.55 -7.05 -8.85
CA ARG A 46 -2.50 -6.52 -9.72
C ARG A 46 -2.40 -5.01 -9.59
N VAL A 47 -1.18 -4.50 -9.68
CA VAL A 47 -0.95 -3.05 -9.84
C VAL A 47 -1.37 -2.66 -11.24
N VAL A 48 -2.38 -1.79 -11.32
CA VAL A 48 -2.95 -1.29 -12.59
C VAL A 48 -2.41 0.08 -12.96
N GLU A 49 -1.83 0.80 -12.00
CA GLU A 49 -1.32 2.15 -12.20
C GLU A 49 -0.18 2.48 -11.23
N GLN A 50 0.81 3.24 -11.71
CA GLN A 50 1.89 3.82 -10.90
C GLN A 50 1.95 5.33 -11.15
N MET A 51 1.77 6.15 -10.11
CA MET A 51 1.65 7.61 -10.23
C MET A 51 2.62 8.33 -9.30
N THR A 52 3.36 9.31 -9.82
CA THR A 52 4.19 10.21 -9.01
C THR A 52 3.40 11.42 -8.51
N ASN A 53 2.40 11.85 -9.27
CA ASN A 53 1.56 12.99 -8.92
C ASN A 53 0.74 12.65 -7.68
N GLY A 54 0.71 13.55 -6.69
CA GLY A 54 0.00 13.32 -5.43
C GLY A 54 0.71 12.37 -4.45
N ALA A 55 1.88 11.81 -4.81
CA ALA A 55 2.54 10.78 -4.01
C ALA A 55 3.22 11.32 -2.76
N GLU A 56 3.67 12.58 -2.78
CA GLU A 56 4.25 13.26 -1.61
C GLU A 56 3.15 13.67 -0.62
N GLU A 57 2.08 14.26 -1.11
CA GLU A 57 0.91 14.65 -0.33
C GLU A 57 0.24 13.42 0.30
N HIS A 58 0.19 12.30 -0.44
CA HIS A 58 -0.33 11.05 0.10
C HIS A 58 0.55 10.49 1.24
N ILE A 59 1.88 10.56 1.14
CA ILE A 59 2.73 10.05 2.24
C ILE A 59 2.61 10.94 3.48
N ASP A 60 2.48 12.25 3.32
CA ASP A 60 2.21 13.18 4.42
C ASP A 60 0.86 12.89 5.09
N LYS A 61 -0.20 12.62 4.31
CA LYS A 61 -1.48 12.15 4.84
C LYS A 61 -1.34 10.83 5.63
N MET A 62 -0.49 9.91 5.19
CA MET A 62 -0.23 8.66 5.92
C MET A 62 0.58 8.91 7.19
N ALA A 63 1.56 9.83 7.16
CA ALA A 63 2.30 10.25 8.33
C ALA A 63 1.37 10.85 9.38
N LYS A 64 0.43 11.72 8.97
CA LYS A 64 -0.56 12.27 9.90
C LYS A 64 -1.43 11.20 10.53
N LYS A 65 -1.92 10.26 9.72
CA LYS A 65 -2.80 9.18 10.18
C LYS A 65 -2.10 8.21 11.15
N TYR A 66 -0.89 7.79 10.83
CA TYR A 66 -0.24 6.66 11.52
C TYR A 66 0.87 7.08 12.50
N LEU A 67 1.42 8.28 12.37
CA LEU A 67 2.50 8.81 13.20
C LEU A 67 2.12 10.11 13.93
N GLY A 68 0.97 10.72 13.61
CA GLY A 68 0.51 11.97 14.21
C GLY A 68 1.22 13.25 13.72
N VAL A 69 2.20 13.13 12.83
CA VAL A 69 3.01 14.25 12.30
C VAL A 69 2.51 14.71 10.93
N ASP A 70 2.60 16.01 10.64
CA ASP A 70 2.06 16.56 9.38
C ASP A 70 2.90 16.23 8.15
N LYS A 71 4.21 16.03 8.32
CA LYS A 71 5.14 15.69 7.24
C LYS A 71 5.83 14.37 7.51
N TYR A 72 6.00 13.55 6.48
CA TYR A 72 6.66 12.27 6.61
C TYR A 72 8.17 12.43 6.89
N PRO A 73 8.69 11.93 8.02
CA PRO A 73 10.08 12.17 8.42
C PRO A 73 11.09 11.27 7.68
N GLY A 74 10.63 10.20 7.01
CA GLY A 74 11.50 9.17 6.44
C GLY A 74 11.88 9.36 4.96
N CYS A 75 11.74 10.56 4.40
CA CYS A 75 12.18 10.86 3.03
C CYS A 75 13.70 11.09 2.99
N MET A 76 14.40 10.37 2.11
CA MET A 76 15.81 10.63 1.83
C MET A 76 15.98 11.72 0.76
N PRO A 77 17.06 12.52 0.79
CA PRO A 77 17.35 13.47 -0.28
C PRO A 77 17.37 12.80 -1.67
N GLY A 78 16.67 13.39 -2.64
CA GLY A 78 16.56 12.85 -4.00
C GLY A 78 15.57 11.69 -4.17
N GLU A 79 14.91 11.23 -3.10
CA GLU A 79 13.90 10.18 -3.18
C GLU A 79 12.59 10.72 -3.78
N LYS A 80 12.11 10.11 -4.86
CA LYS A 80 10.81 10.43 -5.47
C LYS A 80 9.76 9.39 -5.09
N ARG A 81 8.62 9.85 -4.55
CA ARG A 81 7.51 8.99 -4.14
C ARG A 81 6.71 8.51 -5.36
N VAL A 82 6.12 7.33 -5.23
CA VAL A 82 5.20 6.75 -6.21
C VAL A 82 4.05 6.03 -5.50
N ILE A 83 2.84 6.28 -5.98
CA ILE A 83 1.63 5.58 -5.60
C ILE A 83 1.43 4.38 -6.52
N LEU A 84 1.10 3.24 -5.94
CA LEU A 84 0.71 2.02 -6.62
C LEU A 84 -0.79 1.81 -6.41
N LYS A 85 -1.55 1.79 -7.50
CA LYS A 85 -2.99 1.49 -7.49
C LYS A 85 -3.19 0.01 -7.78
N ILE A 86 -3.71 -0.72 -6.81
CA ILE A 86 -3.90 -2.17 -6.88
C ILE A 86 -5.38 -2.44 -7.11
N LYS A 87 -5.69 -3.16 -8.19
CA LYS A 87 -7.02 -3.71 -8.43
C LYS A 87 -7.11 -5.10 -7.76
N PRO A 88 -8.03 -5.32 -6.82
CA PRO A 88 -8.31 -6.64 -6.26
C PRO A 88 -8.84 -7.60 -7.33
N ASP A 89 -8.28 -8.79 -7.41
CA ASP A 89 -8.78 -9.89 -8.26
C ASP A 89 -9.53 -10.93 -7.41
N LYS A 90 -9.00 -11.29 -6.23
CA LYS A 90 -9.62 -12.25 -5.29
C LYS A 90 -9.40 -11.82 -3.84
N VAL A 91 -10.42 -12.00 -3.00
CA VAL A 91 -10.38 -11.73 -1.56
C VAL A 91 -10.56 -13.04 -0.80
N PHE A 92 -9.65 -13.29 0.15
CA PHE A 92 -9.61 -14.48 0.99
C PHE A 92 -9.78 -14.04 2.45
N PRO A 93 -11.01 -14.03 2.98
CA PRO A 93 -11.25 -13.80 4.39
C PRO A 93 -10.94 -15.08 5.18
N GLN A 94 -10.22 -14.93 6.29
CA GLN A 94 -10.02 -15.98 7.28
C GLN A 94 -10.61 -15.45 8.59
N LYS A 95 -11.69 -16.10 9.03
CA LYS A 95 -12.32 -15.81 10.32
C LYS A 95 -11.74 -16.72 11.39
N PRO A 96 -11.68 -16.27 12.65
CA PRO A 96 -11.29 -17.12 13.75
C PRO A 96 -12.19 -18.38 13.81
N PRO A 97 -11.61 -19.55 14.16
CA PRO A 97 -12.40 -20.75 14.42
C PRO A 97 -13.44 -20.45 15.51
N ARG A 98 -14.65 -21.00 15.35
CA ARG A 98 -15.72 -20.93 16.35
C ARG A 98 -15.38 -21.76 17.59
#